data_AF-A0A120KRF7-F1
#
_entry.id   AF-A0A120KRF7-F1
#
_cell.length_a   1.000
_cell.length_b   1.000
_cell.length_c   1.000
_cell.angle_alpha   90.00
_cell.angle_beta   90.00
_cell.angle_gamma   90.00
#
_symmetry.space_group_name_H-M   'P 1'
#
loop_
_entity.id
_entity.type
_entity.pdbx_description
1 polymer ?
#
loop_
_entity_poly.entity_id
_entity_poly.type
_entity_poly.pdbx_seq_one_letter_code
_entity_poly.pdbx_strand_id
1 'polypeptide(L)'
;MDYFEHVKPKAQAQPKMSDTSPYMSMIERIEQRAYAMLEREEQRTTNYACVDPSADISPADSEIWIILLSKAREIDKEFYARLYYIRGGGTQLVRHPQWGYVLRPIITGDNASGWLSMEQYESEKHCLDGYVQQLVSLLRMIAYDDAA
;
A
#
# COMPACT_ATOMS: atom_id res chain seq x y z
N MET A 1 -3.72 -61.52 9.62
CA MET A 1 -3.77 -60.67 10.81
C MET A 1 -2.59 -59.74 10.74
N ASP A 2 -2.89 -58.44 10.74
CA ASP A 2 -2.06 -57.27 11.03
C ASP A 2 -0.79 -57.11 10.18
N TYR A 3 -0.39 -55.94 9.69
CA TYR A 3 -0.04 -54.76 10.46
C TYR A 3 -0.11 -53.55 9.51
N PHE A 4 -1.16 -52.74 9.61
CA PHE A 4 -1.17 -51.38 9.05
C PHE A 4 -0.28 -50.47 9.93
N GLU A 5 1.04 -50.67 9.89
CA GLU A 5 2.02 -49.82 10.58
C GLU A 5 2.50 -48.64 9.72
N HIS A 6 1.61 -47.83 9.13
CA HIS A 6 2.06 -46.58 8.50
C HIS A 6 1.06 -45.43 8.62
N VAL A 7 0.37 -45.31 9.75
CA VAL A 7 -0.38 -44.07 10.07
C VAL A 7 0.50 -43.18 10.93
N LYS A 8 1.23 -42.26 10.30
CA LYS A 8 1.86 -41.15 11.03
C LYS A 8 0.78 -40.26 11.64
N PRO A 9 0.90 -39.83 12.92
CA PRO A 9 -0.06 -38.95 13.55
C PRO A 9 -0.15 -37.62 12.80
N LYS A 10 -1.37 -37.10 12.69
CA LYS A 10 -1.74 -35.78 12.15
C LYS A 10 -0.61 -34.77 12.35
N ALA A 11 0.01 -34.34 11.24
CA ALA A 11 0.67 -33.05 11.21
C ALA A 11 -0.33 -32.05 11.79
N GLN A 12 0.06 -31.43 12.90
CA GLN A 12 -0.67 -30.32 13.50
C GLN A 12 -1.04 -29.38 12.36
N ALA A 13 -2.35 -29.21 12.16
CA ALA A 13 -2.86 -28.21 11.26
C ALA A 13 -2.17 -26.91 11.66
N GLN A 14 -1.30 -26.41 10.77
CA GLN A 14 -0.82 -25.05 10.88
C GLN A 14 -2.07 -24.18 11.10
N PRO A 15 -2.08 -23.32 12.12
CA PRO A 15 -3.20 -22.42 12.32
C PRO A 15 -3.43 -21.72 10.99
N LYS A 16 -4.68 -21.78 10.49
CA LYS A 16 -5.11 -21.11 9.26
C LYS A 16 -4.45 -19.75 9.24
N MET A 17 -3.51 -19.53 8.32
CA MET A 17 -3.03 -18.19 8.02
C MET A 17 -4.29 -17.36 7.83
N SER A 18 -4.43 -16.33 8.64
CA SER A 18 -5.56 -15.42 8.61
C SER A 18 -5.86 -15.04 7.16
N ASP A 19 -7.15 -14.88 6.81
CA ASP A 19 -7.63 -14.36 5.53
C ASP A 19 -7.19 -12.89 5.30
N THR A 20 -6.01 -12.49 5.78
CA THR A 20 -5.41 -11.18 5.58
C THR A 20 -4.71 -11.14 4.24
N SER A 21 -5.09 -10.17 3.43
CA SER A 21 -4.49 -9.82 2.16
C SER A 21 -2.95 -9.75 2.24
N PRO A 22 -2.20 -10.16 1.21
CA PRO A 22 -0.73 -10.14 1.23
C PRO A 22 -0.15 -8.76 1.57
N TYR A 23 -0.84 -7.68 1.16
CA TYR A 23 -0.44 -6.30 1.43
C TYR A 23 -0.44 -5.94 2.92
N MET A 24 -1.34 -6.53 3.70
CA MET A 24 -1.50 -6.22 5.12
C MET A 24 -0.30 -6.66 5.95
N SER A 25 0.21 -7.86 5.68
CA SER A 25 1.38 -8.38 6.39
C SER A 25 2.65 -7.56 6.08
N MET A 26 2.77 -7.09 4.83
CA MET A 26 3.87 -6.24 4.40
C MET A 26 3.78 -4.88 5.10
N ILE A 27 2.61 -4.24 5.06
CA ILE A 27 2.46 -2.89 5.57
C ILE A 27 2.62 -2.82 7.09
N GLU A 28 2.16 -3.84 7.81
CA GLU A 28 2.34 -3.91 9.27
C GLU A 28 3.81 -3.92 9.68
N ARG A 29 4.65 -4.65 8.95
CA ARG A 29 6.10 -4.67 9.22
C ARG A 29 6.74 -3.31 8.94
N ILE A 30 6.29 -2.65 7.88
CA ILE A 30 6.78 -1.32 7.50
C ILE A 30 6.36 -0.28 8.54
N GLU A 31 5.07 -0.23 8.89
CA GLU A 31 4.54 0.68 9.92
C GLU A 31 5.24 0.46 11.26
N GLN A 32 5.41 -0.80 11.70
CA GLN A 32 6.10 -1.10 12.95
C GLN A 32 7.54 -0.61 12.95
N ARG A 33 8.28 -0.81 11.84
CA ARG A 33 9.65 -0.33 11.72
C ARG A 33 9.71 1.19 11.72
N ALA A 34 8.83 1.85 10.97
CA ALA A 34 8.76 3.31 10.91
C ALA A 34 8.40 3.90 12.28
N TYR A 35 7.43 3.30 12.97
CA TYR A 35 7.00 3.74 14.29
C TYR A 35 8.10 3.60 15.34
N ALA A 36 8.88 2.52 15.28
CA ALA A 36 10.03 2.31 16.16
C ALA A 36 11.16 3.34 15.95
N MET A 37 11.17 4.05 14.82
CA MET A 37 12.14 5.12 14.54
C MET A 37 11.69 6.49 15.04
N LEU A 38 10.41 6.66 15.40
CA LEU A 38 9.90 7.90 15.98
C LEU A 38 10.46 8.14 17.39
N GLU A 39 10.57 9.40 17.78
CA GLU A 39 10.89 9.76 19.15
C GLU A 39 9.75 9.39 20.12
N ARG A 40 10.05 9.26 21.42
CA ARG A 40 9.04 8.88 22.42
C ARG A 40 7.88 9.88 22.52
N GLU A 41 8.13 11.16 22.22
CA GLU A 41 7.08 12.18 22.25
C GLU A 41 6.13 12.02 21.05
N GLU A 42 6.66 11.75 19.87
CA GLU A 42 5.90 11.49 18.65
C GLU A 42 5.06 10.21 18.80
N GLN A 43 5.64 9.14 19.36
CA GLN A 43 4.94 7.89 19.69
C GLN A 43 3.79 8.07 20.70
N ARG A 44 3.71 9.20 21.41
CA ARG A 44 2.55 9.49 22.29
C ARG A 44 1.41 10.17 21.54
N THR A 45 1.68 10.73 20.37
CA THR A 45 0.72 11.52 19.58
C THR A 45 0.10 10.76 18.41
N THR A 46 0.73 9.69 17.95
CA THR A 46 0.22 8.84 16.85
C THR A 46 0.26 7.37 17.24
N ASN A 47 -0.60 6.56 16.60
CA ASN A 47 -0.64 5.11 16.74
C ASN A 47 0.06 4.38 15.58
N TYR A 48 0.50 5.10 14.56
CA TYR A 48 1.17 4.54 13.38
C TYR A 48 2.13 5.56 12.74
N ALA A 49 3.04 5.07 11.92
CA ALA A 49 3.92 5.88 11.09
C ALA A 49 3.87 5.37 9.65
N CYS A 50 3.72 6.29 8.70
CA CYS A 50 3.74 6.01 7.26
C CYS A 50 5.02 6.59 6.66
N VAL A 51 5.62 5.86 5.73
CA VAL A 51 6.79 6.29 4.94
C VAL A 51 6.42 6.18 3.47
N ASP A 52 6.89 7.07 2.61
CA ASP A 52 6.70 6.91 1.17
C ASP A 52 7.69 5.87 0.60
N PRO A 53 7.22 4.73 0.07
CA PRO A 53 8.09 3.68 -0.45
C PRO A 53 8.85 4.05 -1.73
N SER A 54 8.49 5.15 -2.40
CA SER A 54 9.10 5.53 -3.67
C SER A 54 9.58 6.99 -3.69
N ALA A 55 9.85 7.57 -2.52
CA ALA A 55 10.39 8.92 -2.39
C ALA A 55 11.71 9.09 -3.16
N ASP A 56 12.57 8.06 -3.20
CA ASP A 56 13.84 8.10 -3.93
C ASP A 56 13.66 8.07 -5.47
N ILE A 57 12.58 7.44 -5.95
CA ILE A 57 12.28 7.29 -7.39
C ILE A 57 11.53 8.51 -7.92
N SER A 58 10.55 8.99 -7.15
CA SER A 58 9.72 10.14 -7.50
C SER A 58 9.50 11.02 -6.27
N PRO A 59 10.44 11.93 -5.95
CA PRO A 59 10.33 12.78 -4.77
C PRO A 59 9.30 13.91 -4.95
N ALA A 60 9.04 14.33 -6.19
CA ALA A 60 8.24 15.53 -6.49
C ALA A 60 6.78 15.45 -6.02
N ASP A 61 6.22 14.25 -5.92
CA ASP A 61 4.85 13.99 -5.48
C ASP A 61 4.79 13.25 -4.13
N SER A 62 5.94 13.10 -3.45
CA SER A 62 6.07 12.33 -2.21
C SER A 62 5.18 12.87 -1.08
N GLU A 63 5.14 14.19 -0.90
CA GLU A 63 4.30 14.84 0.12
C GLU A 63 2.81 14.56 -0.12
N ILE A 64 2.37 14.67 -1.38
CA ILE A 64 0.98 14.40 -1.78
C ILE A 64 0.64 12.91 -1.52
N TRP A 65 1.58 12.00 -1.80
CA TRP A 65 1.43 10.59 -1.48
C TRP A 65 1.33 10.33 0.02
N ILE A 66 2.15 10.98 0.85
CA ILE A 66 2.08 10.84 2.31
C ILE A 66 0.69 11.29 2.81
N ILE A 67 0.17 12.41 2.31
CA ILE A 67 -1.18 12.88 2.65
C ILE A 67 -2.24 11.86 2.22
N LEU A 68 -2.15 11.36 0.98
CA LEU A 68 -3.09 10.36 0.45
C LEU A 68 -3.08 9.07 1.27
N LEU A 69 -1.90 8.54 1.56
CA LEU A 69 -1.72 7.31 2.34
C LEU A 69 -2.23 7.48 3.77
N SER A 70 -1.98 8.62 4.41
CA SER A 70 -2.46 8.92 5.76
C SER A 70 -3.99 8.96 5.81
N LYS A 71 -4.63 9.68 4.87
CA LYS A 71 -6.10 9.73 4.78
C LYS A 71 -6.70 8.36 4.42
N ALA A 72 -6.07 7.60 3.52
CA ALA A 72 -6.51 6.25 3.20
C ALA A 72 -6.45 5.33 4.43
N ARG A 73 -5.40 5.46 5.25
CA ARG A 73 -5.20 4.66 6.47
C ARG A 73 -6.28 4.89 7.52
N GLU A 74 -6.80 6.11 7.61
CA GLU A 74 -7.92 6.48 8.48
C GLU A 74 -9.25 5.86 8.03
N ILE A 75 -9.43 5.65 6.72
CA ILE A 75 -10.65 5.08 6.14
C ILE A 75 -10.64 3.55 6.25
N ASP A 76 -9.60 2.91 5.70
CA ASP A 76 -9.48 1.46 5.62
C ASP A 76 -7.99 1.07 5.50
N LYS A 77 -7.52 0.22 6.42
CA LYS A 77 -6.14 -0.27 6.43
C LYS A 77 -5.80 -1.10 5.19
N GLU A 78 -6.74 -1.88 4.66
CA GLU A 78 -6.57 -2.65 3.43
C GLU A 78 -6.45 -1.73 2.21
N PHE A 79 -7.27 -0.67 2.15
CA PHE A 79 -7.18 0.33 1.09
C PHE A 79 -5.81 1.01 1.07
N TYR A 80 -5.35 1.45 2.25
CA TYR A 80 -4.01 1.99 2.44
C TYR A 80 -2.92 1.01 2.00
N ALA A 81 -3.01 -0.26 2.40
CA ALA A 81 -2.00 -1.27 2.06
C ALA A 81 -1.88 -1.46 0.54
N ARG A 82 -3.01 -1.45 -0.18
CA ARG A 82 -3.05 -1.54 -1.65
C ARG A 82 -2.51 -0.28 -2.32
N LEU A 83 -2.85 0.91 -1.81
CA LEU A 83 -2.27 2.15 -2.32
C LEU A 83 -0.77 2.22 -2.11
N TYR A 84 -0.29 1.77 -0.94
CA TYR A 84 1.13 1.70 -0.63
C TYR A 84 1.86 0.78 -1.61
N TYR A 85 1.26 -0.37 -1.94
CA TYR A 85 1.79 -1.29 -2.94
C TYR A 85 1.92 -0.62 -4.32
N ILE A 86 0.86 0.04 -4.79
CA ILE A 86 0.87 0.74 -6.07
C ILE A 86 1.89 1.88 -6.10
N ARG A 87 2.04 2.63 -5.00
CA ARG A 87 3.09 3.64 -4.87
C ARG A 87 4.47 3.00 -4.97
N GLY A 88 4.72 1.94 -4.20
CA GLY A 88 5.98 1.22 -4.13
C GLY A 88 6.45 0.64 -5.47
N GLY A 89 5.52 0.30 -6.36
CA GLY A 89 5.82 -0.11 -7.74
C GLY A 89 6.30 1.02 -8.67
N GLY A 90 6.35 2.27 -8.19
CA GLY A 90 6.74 3.43 -9.00
C GLY A 90 5.55 4.10 -9.67
N THR A 91 4.56 4.50 -8.87
CA THR A 91 3.40 5.27 -9.36
C THR A 91 3.45 6.70 -8.88
N GLN A 92 3.17 7.63 -9.79
CA GLN A 92 3.11 9.06 -9.54
C GLN A 92 1.68 9.57 -9.43
N LEU A 93 1.50 10.66 -8.68
CA LEU A 93 0.31 11.49 -8.70
C LEU A 93 0.52 12.67 -9.64
N VAL A 94 -0.30 12.75 -10.68
CA VAL A 94 -0.24 13.83 -11.68
C VAL A 94 -1.51 14.66 -11.60
N ARG A 95 -1.34 15.98 -11.66
CA ARG A 95 -2.45 16.92 -11.57
C ARG A 95 -3.42 16.76 -12.74
N HIS A 96 -4.71 16.66 -12.45
CA HIS A 96 -5.76 16.49 -13.45
C HIS A 96 -6.95 17.45 -13.22
N PRO A 97 -7.42 18.18 -14.25
CA PRO A 97 -8.48 19.19 -14.09
C PRO A 97 -9.81 18.67 -13.52
N GLN A 98 -10.18 17.43 -13.86
CA GLN A 98 -11.49 16.86 -13.47
C GLN A 98 -11.45 16.06 -12.17
N TRP A 99 -10.31 15.44 -11.87
CA TRP A 99 -10.18 14.45 -10.78
C TRP A 99 -9.24 14.91 -9.67
N GLY A 100 -8.69 16.12 -9.78
CA GLY A 100 -7.68 16.60 -8.86
C GLY A 100 -6.34 15.94 -9.17
N TYR A 101 -6.18 14.67 -8.85
CA TYR A 101 -4.97 13.92 -9.19
C TYR A 101 -5.34 12.61 -9.91
N VAL A 102 -4.41 12.05 -10.67
CA VAL A 102 -4.51 10.73 -11.29
C VAL A 102 -3.23 9.92 -11.06
N LEU A 103 -3.37 8.61 -10.98
CA LEU A 103 -2.26 7.67 -10.89
C LEU A 103 -1.60 7.50 -12.26
N ARG A 104 -0.30 7.78 -12.36
CA ARG A 104 0.51 7.56 -13.56
C ARG A 104 1.69 6.63 -13.24
N PRO A 105 1.82 5.46 -13.87
CA PRO A 105 2.96 4.59 -13.64
C PRO A 105 4.23 5.17 -14.27
N ILE A 106 5.37 4.94 -13.63
CA ILE A 106 6.70 5.15 -14.22
C ILE A 106 7.10 3.82 -14.87
N ILE A 107 7.16 3.78 -16.19
CA ILE A 107 7.57 2.57 -16.93
C ILE A 107 9.08 2.64 -17.18
N THR A 108 9.83 1.73 -16.57
CA THR A 108 11.29 1.67 -16.71
C THR A 108 11.77 0.39 -17.39
N GLY A 109 10.93 -0.65 -17.43
CA GLY A 109 11.34 -1.96 -17.95
C GLY A 109 12.03 -2.84 -16.91
N ASP A 110 12.05 -2.41 -15.64
CA ASP A 110 12.53 -3.18 -14.51
C ASP A 110 11.71 -2.87 -13.24
N ASN A 111 11.53 -3.86 -12.38
CA ASN A 111 10.75 -3.71 -11.15
C ASN A 111 11.54 -3.03 -10.00
N ALA A 112 12.76 -2.54 -10.25
CA ALA A 112 13.59 -1.92 -9.22
C ALA A 112 13.43 -0.39 -9.18
N SER A 113 13.20 0.21 -10.34
CA SER A 113 13.09 1.67 -10.53
C SER A 113 11.71 2.14 -10.99
N GLY A 114 10.78 1.20 -11.20
CA GLY A 114 9.41 1.48 -11.63
C GLY A 114 8.68 0.20 -12.02
N TRP A 115 7.72 0.34 -12.92
CA TRP A 115 6.95 -0.77 -13.47
C TRP A 115 7.66 -1.36 -14.70
N LEU A 116 7.60 -2.68 -14.85
CA LEU A 116 8.13 -3.39 -16.03
C LEU A 116 7.42 -2.93 -17.31
N SER A 117 6.10 -2.80 -17.26
CA SER A 117 5.30 -2.43 -18.42
C SER A 117 3.96 -1.83 -18.00
N MET A 118 3.30 -1.16 -18.94
CA MET A 118 1.94 -0.65 -18.75
C MET A 118 0.94 -1.79 -18.49
N GLU A 119 1.15 -2.95 -19.11
CA GLU A 119 0.31 -4.14 -18.93
C GLU A 119 0.40 -4.69 -17.50
N GLN A 120 1.62 -4.76 -16.95
CA GLN A 120 1.82 -5.17 -15.56
C GLN A 120 1.11 -4.20 -14.61
N TYR A 121 1.32 -2.89 -14.80
CA TYR A 121 0.69 -1.88 -13.97
C TYR A 121 -0.84 -2.00 -13.97
N GLU A 122 -1.48 -2.09 -15.14
CA GLU A 122 -2.94 -2.21 -15.21
C GLU A 122 -3.43 -3.54 -14.61
N SER A 123 -2.69 -4.64 -14.81
CA SER A 123 -3.00 -5.93 -14.17
C SER A 123 -2.98 -5.84 -12.65
N GLU A 124 -2.01 -5.16 -12.07
CA GLU A 124 -1.84 -5.08 -10.62
C GLU A 124 -2.73 -4.02 -9.96
N LYS A 125 -3.00 -2.93 -10.68
CA LYS A 125 -3.90 -1.85 -10.28
C LYS A 125 -5.34 -2.31 -10.01
N HIS A 126 -5.76 -3.46 -10.56
CA HIS A 126 -7.04 -4.09 -10.24
C HIS A 126 -7.25 -4.36 -8.74
N CYS A 127 -6.18 -4.41 -7.94
CA CYS A 127 -6.34 -4.47 -6.49
C CYS A 127 -7.14 -3.25 -5.94
N LEU A 128 -7.17 -2.12 -6.64
CA LEU A 128 -7.92 -0.92 -6.23
C LEU A 128 -9.38 -0.89 -6.69
N ASP A 129 -9.87 -1.88 -7.46
CA ASP A 129 -11.20 -1.83 -8.08
C ASP A 129 -12.33 -1.64 -7.06
N GLY A 130 -12.22 -2.27 -5.88
CA GLY A 130 -13.17 -2.11 -4.78
C GLY A 130 -13.14 -0.75 -4.06
N TYR A 131 -12.14 0.08 -4.36
CA TYR A 131 -11.86 1.36 -3.68
C TYR A 131 -11.85 2.56 -4.62
N VAL A 132 -12.25 2.39 -5.89
CA VAL A 132 -12.17 3.46 -6.92
C VAL A 132 -12.89 4.73 -6.49
N GLN A 133 -14.07 4.62 -5.88
CA GLN A 133 -14.85 5.79 -5.46
C GLN A 133 -14.18 6.53 -4.29
N GLN A 134 -13.64 5.79 -3.31
CA GLN A 134 -12.88 6.34 -2.19
C GLN A 134 -11.61 7.03 -2.68
N LEU A 135 -10.90 6.39 -3.61
CA LEU A 135 -9.70 6.96 -4.23
C LEU A 135 -10.02 8.27 -4.95
N VAL A 136 -11.00 8.29 -5.85
CA VAL A 136 -11.37 9.51 -6.58
C VAL A 136 -11.79 10.63 -5.61
N SER A 137 -12.54 10.30 -4.55
CA SER A 137 -12.93 11.26 -3.52
C SER A 137 -11.72 11.88 -2.81
N LEU A 138 -10.76 11.04 -2.37
CA LEU A 138 -9.54 11.51 -1.72
C LEU A 138 -8.67 12.38 -2.65
N LEU A 139 -8.45 11.94 -3.89
CA LEU A 139 -7.63 12.68 -4.85
C LEU A 139 -8.22 14.07 -5.14
N ARG A 140 -9.55 14.18 -5.18
CA ARG A 140 -10.24 15.47 -5.31
C ARG A 140 -10.14 16.30 -4.04
N MET A 141 -10.32 15.72 -2.85
CA MET A 141 -10.18 16.46 -1.59
C MET A 141 -8.78 17.07 -1.47
N ILE A 142 -7.73 16.25 -1.61
CA ILE A 142 -6.33 16.68 -1.53
C ILE A 142 -6.04 17.77 -2.56
N ALA A 143 -6.68 17.68 -3.73
CA ALA A 143 -6.56 18.70 -4.75
C ALA A 143 -7.05 20.09 -4.32
N TYR A 144 -8.20 20.15 -3.65
CA TYR A 144 -8.82 21.42 -3.29
C TYR A 144 -8.27 21.97 -1.97
N ASP A 145 -7.81 21.10 -1.07
CA ASP A 145 -7.14 21.50 0.17
C ASP A 145 -5.77 22.16 -0.09
N ASP A 146 -5.04 21.68 -1.12
CA ASP A 146 -3.75 22.26 -1.56
C ASP A 146 -3.90 23.62 -2.28
N ALA A 147 -5.14 23.99 -2.65
CA ALA A 147 -5.45 25.24 -3.33
C ALA A 147 -5.96 26.37 -2.39
N ALA A 148 -6.05 26.09 -1.08
CA ALA A 148 -6.53 27.01 -0.05
C ALA A 148 -5.37 27.62 0.75
#